data_AF-A0A847HQ42-F1
#
_entry.id   AF-A0A847HQ42-F1
#
_cell.length_a   1.000
_cell.length_b   1.000
_cell.length_c   1.000
_cell.angle_alpha   90.00
_cell.angle_beta   90.00
_cell.angle_gamma   90.00
#
_symmetry.space_group_name_H-M   'P 1'
#
loop_
_entity.id
_entity.type
_entity.pdbx_description
1 polymer ?
#
loop_
_entity_poly.entity_id
_entity_poly.type
_entity_poly.pdbx_seq_one_letter_code
_entity_poly.pdbx_strand_id
1 'polypeptide(L)' 'MQLQDEKLQSSALQANLARTAAVVEVPERFKVLLQSVEDYYGVHKRVQDLLVELHHPFVNYDYVIDNV' A
#
# COMPACT_ATOMS: atom_id res chain seq x y z
N MET A 1 -13.07 25.30 22.19
CA MET A 1 -11.91 25.36 21.28
C MET A 1 -12.36 24.75 19.96
N GLN A 2 -12.66 25.59 18.96
CA GLN A 2 -13.07 25.15 17.63
C GLN A 2 -11.81 24.70 16.89
N LEU A 3 -11.69 23.41 16.59
CA LEU A 3 -10.68 22.91 15.67
C LEU A 3 -11.14 23.32 14.26
N GLN A 4 -10.54 24.39 13.75
CA GLN A 4 -10.70 24.78 12.36
C GLN A 4 -9.99 23.74 11.51
N ASP A 5 -10.70 23.18 10.52
CA ASP A 5 -10.13 22.46 9.37
C ASP A 5 -9.27 23.44 8.56
N GLU A 6 -8.12 23.87 9.10
CA GLU A 6 -7.05 24.35 8.25
C GLU A 6 -6.59 23.15 7.44
N LYS A 7 -6.99 23.09 6.16
CA LYS A 7 -6.30 22.29 5.16
C LYS A 7 -4.81 22.53 5.31
N LEU A 8 -4.12 21.60 5.97
CA LEU A 8 -2.67 21.60 6.14
C LEU A 8 -2.03 21.45 4.75
N GLN A 9 -1.95 22.56 4.00
CA GLN A 9 -1.25 22.67 2.72
C GLN A 9 0.25 22.81 3.02
N SER A 10 0.83 21.77 3.63
CA SER A 10 2.26 21.73 3.90
C SER A 10 2.99 21.39 2.61
N SER A 11 3.81 22.33 2.14
CA SER A 11 4.71 22.13 0.99
C SER A 11 5.68 20.97 1.23
N ALA A 12 6.10 20.75 2.48
CA ALA A 12 6.92 19.62 2.88
C ALA A 12 6.18 18.28 2.74
N LEU A 13 4.91 18.20 3.15
CA LEU A 13 4.09 17.00 2.97
C LEU A 13 3.85 16.70 1.48
N GLN A 14 3.56 17.74 0.68
CA GLN A 14 3.38 17.61 -0.76
C GLN A 14 4.66 17.10 -1.46
N ALA A 15 5.82 17.66 -1.11
CA ALA A 15 7.10 17.21 -1.62
C ALA A 15 7.43 15.78 -1.21
N ASN A 16 7.05 15.36 0.01
CA ASN A 16 7.23 14.00 0.47
C ASN A 16 6.32 13.03 -0.29
N LEU A 17 5.02 13.33 -0.42
CA LEU A 17 4.08 12.51 -1.19
C LEU A 17 4.50 12.36 -2.65
N ALA A 18 4.96 13.45 -3.29
CA ALA A 18 5.47 13.40 -4.65
C ALA A 18 6.75 12.53 -4.77
N ARG A 19 7.62 12.55 -3.75
CA ARG A 19 8.85 11.74 -3.72
C ARG A 19 8.59 10.26 -3.41
N THR A 20 7.56 9.97 -2.61
CA THR A 20 7.23 8.60 -2.18
C THR A 20 6.13 7.96 -3.03
N ALA A 21 5.56 8.66 -4.01
CA ALA A 21 4.67 8.10 -5.01
C ALA A 21 5.46 7.17 -5.96
N ALA A 22 5.84 6.01 -5.45
CA ALA A 22 6.52 4.98 -6.21
C ALA A 22 5.50 4.10 -6.93
N VAL A 23 5.80 3.76 -8.19
CA VAL A 23 5.10 2.67 -8.87
C VAL A 23 5.65 1.37 -8.28
N VAL A 24 4.78 0.62 -7.59
CA VAL A 24 5.14 -0.71 -7.08
C VAL A 24 4.80 -1.76 -8.12
N GLU A 25 5.82 -2.52 -8.52
CA GLU A 25 5.65 -3.69 -9.36
C GLU A 25 5.75 -4.96 -8.51
N VAL A 26 4.66 -5.73 -8.45
CA VAL A 26 4.68 -7.05 -7.83
C VAL A 26 5.39 -8.03 -8.76
N PRO A 27 6.42 -8.76 -8.30
CA PRO A 27 7.14 -9.70 -9.15
C PRO A 27 6.25 -10.76 -9.79
N GLU A 28 6.50 -11.05 -11.07
CA GLU A 28 5.71 -11.97 -11.91
C GLU A 28 5.45 -13.35 -11.26
N ARG A 29 6.42 -13.85 -10.48
CA ARG A 29 6.32 -15.14 -9.77
C ARG A 29 5.10 -15.23 -8.85
N PHE A 30 4.56 -14.10 -8.38
CA PHE A 30 3.39 -14.06 -7.49
C PHE A 30 2.06 -14.10 -8.25
N LYS A 31 2.04 -14.02 -9.59
CA LYS A 31 0.79 -14.14 -10.35
C LYS A 31 0.08 -15.46 -10.09
N VAL A 32 0.82 -16.56 -9.94
CA VAL A 32 0.26 -17.88 -9.63
C VAL A 32 -0.53 -17.84 -8.31
N LEU A 33 0.00 -17.11 -7.32
CA LEU A 33 -0.68 -16.95 -6.03
C LEU A 33 -1.98 -16.14 -6.20
N LEU A 34 -1.94 -15.02 -6.91
CA LEU A 34 -3.12 -14.20 -7.17
C LEU A 34 -4.20 -14.97 -7.93
N GLN A 35 -3.82 -15.71 -8.97
CA GLN A 35 -4.72 -16.57 -9.73
C GLN A 35 -5.36 -17.66 -8.86
N SER A 36 -4.62 -18.25 -7.92
CA SER A 36 -5.15 -19.29 -7.05
C SER A 36 -6.25 -18.82 -6.10
N VAL A 37 -6.37 -17.51 -5.87
CA VAL A 37 -7.36 -16.90 -4.97
C VAL A 37 -8.34 -15.98 -5.70
N GLU A 38 -8.33 -15.95 -7.03
CA GLU A 38 -9.08 -14.97 -7.85
C GLU A 38 -10.59 -15.01 -7.62
N ASP A 39 -11.15 -16.19 -7.39
CA ASP A 39 -12.58 -16.39 -7.11
C ASP A 39 -13.00 -15.88 -5.72
N TYR A 40 -12.04 -15.63 -4.82
CA TYR A 40 -12.28 -15.19 -3.45
C TYR A 40 -11.94 -13.71 -3.30
N TYR A 41 -12.84 -12.82 -3.71
CA TYR A 41 -12.63 -11.37 -3.72
C TYR A 41 -11.91 -10.82 -2.47
N GLY A 42 -12.37 -11.19 -1.27
CA GLY A 42 -11.79 -10.70 -0.01
C GLY A 42 -10.39 -11.26 0.29
N VAL A 43 -10.05 -12.44 -0.21
CA VAL A 43 -8.71 -13.03 -0.08
C VAL A 43 -7.80 -12.47 -1.16
N HIS A 44 -8.25 -12.45 -2.42
CA HIS A 44 -7.54 -11.86 -3.55
C HIS A 44 -7.08 -10.43 -3.25
N LYS A 45 -7.99 -9.59 -2.76
CA LYS A 45 -7.67 -8.20 -2.40
C LYS A 45 -6.60 -8.12 -1.30
N ARG A 46 -6.72 -8.92 -0.23
CA ARG A 46 -5.74 -8.93 0.86
C ARG A 46 -4.36 -9.39 0.39
N VAL A 47 -4.31 -10.42 -0.45
CA VAL A 47 -3.05 -10.91 -1.03
C VAL A 47 -2.44 -9.87 -1.96
N GLN A 48 -3.25 -9.20 -2.76
CA GLN A 48 -2.79 -8.10 -3.63
C GLN A 48 -2.23 -6.94 -2.80
N ASP A 49 -2.98 -6.47 -1.79
CA ASP A 49 -2.57 -5.37 -0.90
C ASP A 49 -1.27 -5.72 -0.15
N LEU A 50 -1.16 -6.95 0.37
CA LEU A 50 0.06 -7.45 1.03
C LEU A 50 1.25 -7.50 0.08
N LEU A 51 1.08 -8.02 -1.14
CA LEU A 51 2.15 -8.10 -2.13
C LEU A 51 2.62 -6.72 -2.59
N VAL A 52 1.70 -5.75 -2.70
CA VAL A 52 2.04 -4.36 -2.99
C VAL A 52 2.83 -3.76 -1.82
N GLU A 53 2.35 -3.89 -0.59
CA GLU A 53 3.03 -3.32 0.57
C GLU A 53 4.44 -3.92 0.74
N LEU A 54 4.56 -5.24 0.62
CA LEU A 54 5.83 -5.95 0.76
C LEU A 54 6.91 -5.49 -0.23
N HIS A 55 6.50 -5.06 -1.44
CA HIS A 55 7.42 -4.59 -2.48
C HIS A 55 7.48 -3.05 -2.58
N HIS A 56 6.80 -2.33 -1.69
CA HIS A 56 6.86 -0.88 -1.66
C HIS A 56 8.25 -0.41 -1.21
N PRO A 57 8.86 0.61 -1.86
CA PRO A 57 10.18 1.12 -1.46
C PRO A 57 10.27 1.64 -0.02
N PHE A 58 9.11 2.02 0.55
CA PHE A 58 8.94 2.43 1.93
C PHE A 58 7.95 1.49 2.61
N VAL A 59 8.30 0.20 2.70
CA VAL A 59 7.43 -0.85 3.27
C VAL A 59 7.09 -0.59 4.74
N ASN A 60 5.84 -0.77 5.09
CA ASN A 60 5.33 -0.82 6.45
C ASN A 60 5.35 -2.26 6.97
N TYR A 61 6.40 -2.62 7.72
CA TYR A 61 6.54 -3.97 8.27
C TYR A 61 5.46 -4.33 9.30
N ASP A 62 4.91 -3.36 10.04
CA ASP A 62 3.82 -3.63 10.98
C ASP A 62 2.59 -4.11 10.22
N TYR A 63 2.26 -3.45 9.10
CA TYR A 63 1.18 -3.92 8.21
C TYR A 63 1.46 -5.32 7.66
N VAL A 64 2.69 -5.58 7.19
CA VAL A 64 3.06 -6.88 6.61
C VAL A 64 2.97 -8.00 7.63
N ILE A 65 3.31 -7.76 8.89
CA ILE A 65 3.33 -8.78 9.95
C ILE A 65 1.92 -8.99 10.52
N ASP A 66 1.16 -7.93 10.73
CA ASP A 66 -0.16 -8.00 11.38
C ASP A 66 -1.28 -8.50 10.44
N ASN A 67 -1.04 -8.52 9.12
CA ASN A 67 -2.00 -9.01 8.11
C ASN A 67 -1.69 -10.44 7.61
N VAL A 68 -0.81 -11.19 8.29
CA VAL A 68 -0.51 -12.61 8.02
C VAL A 68 -1.39 -13.53 8.87
#